data_AF-I1CFS8-F1
#
_entry.id   AF-I1CFS8-F1
#
_cell.length_a   1.000
_cell.length_b   1.000
_cell.length_c   1.000
_cell.angle_alpha   90.00
_cell.angle_beta   90.00
_cell.angle_gamma   90.00
#
_symmetry.space_group_name_H-M   'P 1'
#
loop_
_entity.id
_entity.type
_entity.pdbx_description
1 polymer ?
#
loop_
_entity_poly.entity_id
_entity_poly.type
_entity_poly.pdbx_seq_one_letter_code
_entity_poly.pdbx_strand_id
1 'polypeptide(L)'
;MVTKITPLEKVKKKHKLSKNEKYDRRIKRVKLKVRSEIDLFDWQKWKFHRNDYWIDSYLDRVPRIDYRQVSKKEFIEKYESKNVPVVITHVTDQWKANKHWTEEYFMKYYKSHRFKVGDDDNDDNVYMKMKEFLYYSRNEGLTDDSPLYIFDSGFYRASRSKKGSAKKPACLLDDYKVPRYFAEDLFKLTGSRRPPYRWMVIGGGRSGTGIHKDPLGTSAWNALIRGHKRWCLFPPNTPKSLYDPPMKPYDHEGISWFDRVYPTFKKRQASGKTLGEEWGMVEVLQQPGETIFVPGGWPHVVMNLDFTVAVTQNFCSLTNLDYVYLNTRHARPKLGEKLQ
;
A
#
# COMPACT_ATOMS: atom_id res chain seq x y z
N MET A 1 23.00 15.93 -72.17
CA MET A 1 22.53 15.97 -70.77
C MET A 1 21.25 15.15 -70.65
N VAL A 2 21.29 13.94 -70.09
CA VAL A 2 20.18 13.36 -69.31
C VAL A 2 20.79 12.34 -68.36
N THR A 3 21.11 12.75 -67.14
CA THR A 3 21.54 11.87 -66.05
C THR A 3 20.29 11.16 -65.50
N LYS A 4 20.17 9.84 -65.71
CA LYS A 4 19.12 9.03 -65.09
C LYS A 4 19.40 8.91 -63.59
N ILE A 5 18.58 9.58 -62.78
CA ILE A 5 18.56 9.43 -61.33
C ILE A 5 17.89 8.10 -60.99
N THR A 6 18.64 7.16 -60.41
CA THR A 6 18.10 5.94 -59.82
C THR A 6 17.37 6.26 -58.52
N PRO A 7 16.17 5.69 -58.25
CA PRO A 7 15.46 5.93 -57.00
C PRO A 7 16.21 5.29 -55.83
N LEU A 8 16.53 6.08 -54.80
CA LEU A 8 16.94 5.57 -53.50
C LEU A 8 15.81 4.70 -52.92
N GLU A 9 16.00 3.39 -52.93
CA GLU A 9 15.18 2.45 -52.16
C GLU A 9 15.24 2.84 -50.67
N LYS A 10 14.19 3.50 -50.19
CA LYS A 10 13.96 3.71 -48.76
C LYS A 10 13.61 2.37 -48.12
N VAL A 11 14.62 1.59 -47.77
CA VAL A 11 14.48 0.46 -46.85
C VAL A 11 14.20 1.04 -45.46
N LYS A 12 12.93 1.34 -45.16
CA LYS A 12 12.48 1.57 -43.77
C LYS A 12 12.52 0.23 -43.04
N LYS A 13 13.70 -0.20 -42.57
CA LYS A 13 13.82 -1.26 -41.56
C LYS A 13 13.07 -0.77 -40.32
N LYS A 14 11.87 -1.33 -40.07
CA LYS A 14 11.15 -1.12 -38.80
C LYS A 14 12.04 -1.60 -37.67
N HIS A 15 12.65 -0.68 -36.93
CA HIS A 15 13.47 -1.01 -35.76
C HIS A 15 12.60 -1.77 -34.74
N LYS A 16 12.90 -3.05 -34.54
CA LYS A 16 12.15 -3.93 -33.64
C LYS A 16 12.68 -3.71 -32.23
N LEU A 17 11.94 -2.94 -31.43
CA LEU A 17 12.26 -2.71 -30.02
C LEU A 17 12.56 -4.03 -29.29
N SER A 18 13.62 -4.02 -28.51
CA SER A 18 13.97 -5.05 -27.54
C SER A 18 12.85 -5.20 -26.49
N LYS A 19 12.95 -6.25 -25.68
CA LYS A 19 11.98 -6.51 -24.62
C LYS A 19 11.98 -5.40 -23.56
N ASN A 20 13.17 -4.91 -23.19
CA ASN A 20 13.33 -3.88 -22.16
C ASN A 20 12.79 -2.52 -22.63
N GLU A 21 13.11 -2.11 -23.87
CA GLU A 21 12.57 -0.87 -24.43
C GLU A 21 11.02 -0.87 -24.52
N LYS A 22 10.41 -2.05 -24.71
CA LYS A 22 8.94 -2.19 -24.65
C LYS A 22 8.41 -2.00 -23.23
N TYR A 23 9.15 -2.43 -22.20
CA TYR A 23 8.81 -2.19 -20.81
C TYR A 23 8.98 -0.72 -20.46
N ASP A 24 10.11 -0.10 -20.80
CA ASP A 24 10.34 1.33 -20.55
C ASP A 24 9.24 2.19 -21.19
N ARG A 25 8.88 1.93 -22.45
CA ARG A 25 7.78 2.64 -23.13
C ARG A 25 6.42 2.39 -22.49
N ARG A 26 6.20 1.23 -21.86
CA ARG A 26 4.96 0.93 -21.14
C ARG A 26 4.94 1.66 -19.80
N ILE A 27 6.05 1.66 -19.07
CA ILE A 27 6.24 2.32 -17.77
C ILE A 27 6.01 3.82 -17.93
N LYS A 28 6.66 4.49 -18.90
CA LYS A 28 6.44 5.92 -19.17
C LYS A 28 4.98 6.29 -19.42
N ARG A 29 4.25 5.43 -20.15
CA ARG A 29 2.79 5.61 -20.37
C ARG A 29 1.95 5.39 -19.12
N VAL A 30 2.38 4.50 -18.23
CA VAL A 30 1.71 4.28 -16.94
C VAL A 30 1.98 5.46 -16.02
N LYS A 31 3.24 5.93 -15.92
CA LYS A 31 3.64 7.13 -15.18
C LYS A 31 2.78 8.34 -15.55
N LEU A 32 2.72 8.69 -16.84
CA LEU A 32 1.90 9.81 -17.32
C LEU A 32 0.39 9.64 -17.11
N LYS A 33 -0.10 8.40 -16.98
CA LYS A 33 -1.51 8.13 -16.70
C LYS A 33 -1.83 8.27 -15.22
N VAL A 34 -0.97 7.75 -14.35
CA VAL A 34 -1.18 7.78 -12.90
C VAL A 34 -0.89 9.15 -12.33
N ARG A 35 0.08 9.87 -12.90
CA ARG A 35 0.55 11.19 -12.44
C ARG A 35 0.72 12.11 -13.65
N SER A 36 -0.38 12.61 -14.19
CA SER A 36 -0.38 13.51 -15.35
C SER A 36 0.27 14.87 -15.05
N GLU A 37 0.33 15.24 -13.77
CA GLU A 37 0.91 16.47 -13.26
C GLU A 37 2.44 16.43 -13.10
N ILE A 38 3.06 15.25 -13.22
CA ILE A 38 4.52 15.07 -13.11
C ILE A 38 5.11 14.82 -14.49
N ASP A 39 5.97 15.73 -14.95
CA ASP A 39 6.78 15.53 -16.16
C ASP A 39 7.69 14.30 -16.00
N LEU A 40 7.92 13.54 -17.07
CA LEU A 40 8.72 12.31 -17.03
C LEU A 40 10.16 12.53 -16.51
N PHE A 41 10.71 13.73 -16.62
CA PHE A 41 12.03 14.08 -16.10
C PHE A 41 12.02 14.47 -14.61
N ASP A 42 10.85 14.80 -14.05
CA ASP A 42 10.65 15.28 -12.68
C ASP A 42 10.32 14.17 -11.66
N TRP A 43 10.20 12.91 -12.10
CA TRP A 43 9.95 11.76 -11.21
C TRP A 43 11.05 11.53 -10.15
N GLN A 44 12.21 12.15 -10.32
CA GLN A 44 13.38 12.07 -9.45
C GLN A 44 13.91 13.46 -9.10
N LYS A 45 13.03 14.46 -9.02
CA LYS A 45 13.36 15.86 -8.79
C LYS A 45 14.03 16.11 -7.44
N TRP A 46 13.57 15.43 -6.40
CA TRP A 46 14.02 15.63 -5.01
C TRP A 46 15.18 14.73 -4.62
N LYS A 47 15.45 13.68 -5.39
CA LYS A 47 16.52 12.70 -5.14
C LYS A 47 16.38 12.04 -3.77
N PHE A 48 15.14 11.77 -3.33
CA PHE A 48 14.87 11.12 -2.04
C PHE A 48 15.55 9.75 -1.92
N HIS A 49 15.86 9.10 -3.05
CA HIS A 49 16.63 7.85 -3.08
C HIS A 49 18.05 7.95 -2.47
N ARG A 50 18.56 9.16 -2.21
CA ARG A 50 19.88 9.39 -1.58
C ARG A 50 19.82 9.47 -0.06
N ASN A 51 18.63 9.58 0.52
CA ASN A 51 18.45 9.73 1.95
C ASN A 51 18.22 8.37 2.62
N ASP A 52 18.62 8.27 3.88
CA ASP A 52 18.30 7.13 4.74
C ASP A 52 17.02 7.42 5.53
N TYR A 53 16.04 6.55 5.41
CA TYR A 53 14.76 6.64 6.11
C TYR A 53 14.53 5.50 7.10
N TRP A 54 15.51 4.65 7.35
CA TRP A 54 15.45 3.70 8.45
C TRP A 54 15.36 4.43 9.79
N ILE A 55 14.81 3.76 10.79
CA ILE A 55 14.75 4.26 12.17
C ILE A 55 15.50 3.33 13.09
N ASP A 56 16.07 3.91 14.14
CA ASP A 56 16.63 3.14 15.23
C ASP A 56 15.55 2.29 15.90
N SER A 57 15.90 1.07 16.30
CA SER A 57 14.97 0.12 16.92
C SER A 57 14.36 0.64 18.23
N TYR A 58 15.01 1.56 18.94
CA TYR A 58 14.49 2.10 20.21
C TYR A 58 13.34 3.11 20.03
N LEU A 59 13.12 3.60 18.80
CA LEU A 59 11.99 4.46 18.47
C LEU A 59 10.69 3.67 18.32
N ASP A 60 10.78 2.42 17.86
CA ASP A 60 9.65 1.50 17.81
C ASP A 60 9.33 0.98 19.22
N ARG A 61 8.32 1.59 19.83
CA ARG A 61 7.83 1.23 21.18
C ARG A 61 6.46 0.56 21.16
N VAL A 62 5.94 0.23 19.97
CA VAL A 62 4.62 -0.38 19.87
C VAL A 62 4.69 -1.82 20.38
N PRO A 63 3.77 -2.23 21.27
CA PRO A 63 3.78 -3.57 21.84
C PRO A 63 3.66 -4.63 20.74
N ARG A 64 4.40 -5.72 20.91
CA ARG A 64 4.34 -6.92 20.07
C ARG A 64 3.68 -8.05 20.85
N ILE A 65 2.62 -8.63 20.31
CA ILE A 65 1.92 -9.79 20.89
C ILE A 65 2.06 -11.03 20.02
N ASP A 66 2.20 -12.20 20.65
CA ASP A 66 2.29 -13.48 19.95
C ASP A 66 0.89 -14.02 19.60
N TYR A 67 0.60 -14.16 18.31
CA TYR A 67 -0.66 -14.72 17.80
C TYR A 67 -0.90 -16.18 18.22
N ARG A 68 0.07 -16.90 18.76
CA ARG A 68 -0.14 -18.28 19.25
C ARG A 68 -0.59 -18.30 20.70
N GLN A 69 -0.32 -17.22 21.44
CA GLN A 69 -0.52 -17.14 22.89
C GLN A 69 -1.72 -16.28 23.28
N VAL A 70 -1.91 -15.13 22.62
CA VAL A 70 -2.96 -14.17 23.00
C VAL A 70 -4.32 -14.60 22.45
N SER A 71 -5.34 -14.75 23.29
CA SER A 71 -6.68 -15.14 22.81
C SER A 71 -7.37 -14.02 22.03
N LYS A 72 -8.43 -14.32 21.26
CA LYS A 72 -9.25 -13.27 20.60
C LYS A 72 -9.87 -12.33 21.65
N LYS A 73 -10.38 -12.89 22.75
CA LYS A 73 -10.97 -12.14 23.86
C LYS A 73 -9.96 -11.16 24.46
N GLU A 74 -8.75 -11.63 24.74
CA GLU A 74 -7.68 -10.78 25.29
C GLU A 74 -7.25 -9.69 24.30
N PHE A 75 -7.16 -10.00 23.00
CA PHE A 75 -6.89 -9.00 21.97
C PHE A 75 -7.94 -7.88 21.98
N ILE A 76 -9.23 -8.25 22.06
CA ILE A 76 -10.33 -7.28 22.14
C ILE A 76 -10.20 -6.42 23.39
N GLU A 77 -10.06 -7.05 24.57
CA GLU A 77 -10.02 -6.37 25.88
C GLU A 77 -8.83 -5.41 26.03
N LYS A 78 -7.67 -5.75 25.45
CA LYS A 78 -6.44 -4.98 25.63
C LYS A 78 -6.17 -3.97 24.51
N TYR A 79 -6.63 -4.23 23.29
CA TYR A 79 -6.24 -3.44 22.11
C TYR A 79 -7.43 -2.90 21.34
N GLU A 80 -8.34 -3.76 20.88
CA GLU A 80 -9.44 -3.32 20.02
C GLU A 80 -10.42 -2.39 20.75
N SER A 81 -10.90 -2.79 21.93
CA SER A 81 -11.86 -2.00 22.73
C SER A 81 -11.24 -0.74 23.32
N LYS A 82 -9.93 -0.76 23.54
CA LYS A 82 -9.16 0.39 24.03
C LYS A 82 -8.69 1.32 22.91
N ASN A 83 -8.95 0.95 21.65
CA ASN A 83 -8.52 1.69 20.47
C ASN A 83 -6.99 1.92 20.44
N VAL A 84 -6.20 0.90 20.77
CA VAL A 84 -4.73 0.96 20.86
C VAL A 84 -4.07 0.14 19.75
N PRO A 85 -3.16 0.72 18.94
CA PRO A 85 -2.39 -0.02 17.94
C PRO A 85 -1.51 -1.08 18.58
N VAL A 86 -1.33 -2.20 17.89
CA VAL A 86 -0.44 -3.29 18.33
C VAL A 86 0.15 -4.01 17.11
N VAL A 87 1.39 -4.48 17.26
CA VAL A 87 2.02 -5.36 16.28
C VAL A 87 1.82 -6.81 16.72
N ILE A 88 1.47 -7.68 15.79
CA ILE A 88 1.12 -9.07 16.07
C ILE A 88 2.12 -9.96 15.33
N THR A 89 2.89 -10.74 16.08
CA THR A 89 3.85 -11.70 15.54
C THR A 89 3.18 -13.06 15.34
N HIS A 90 3.79 -13.93 14.52
CA HIS A 90 3.34 -15.30 14.28
C HIS A 90 1.96 -15.48 13.62
N VAL A 91 1.36 -14.40 13.10
CA VAL A 91 0.09 -14.46 12.35
C VAL A 91 0.23 -15.25 11.05
N THR A 92 1.36 -15.06 10.38
CA THR A 92 1.57 -15.50 9.00
C THR A 92 2.32 -16.83 8.90
N ASP A 93 2.78 -17.41 10.01
CA ASP A 93 3.66 -18.60 10.04
C ASP A 93 3.17 -19.74 9.13
N GLN A 94 1.86 -19.98 9.11
CA GLN A 94 1.22 -21.07 8.34
C GLN A 94 0.73 -20.64 6.95
N TRP A 95 0.98 -19.40 6.52
CA TRP A 95 0.54 -18.89 5.24
C TRP A 95 1.46 -19.38 4.13
N LYS A 96 0.87 -19.88 3.03
CA LYS A 96 1.64 -20.23 1.83
C LYS A 96 2.28 -19.00 1.19
N ALA A 97 1.75 -17.80 1.48
CA ALA A 97 2.33 -16.51 1.10
C ALA A 97 3.83 -16.41 1.45
N ASN A 98 4.27 -16.99 2.57
CA ASN A 98 5.69 -17.02 2.96
C ASN A 98 6.58 -17.77 1.98
N LYS A 99 6.02 -18.64 1.13
CA LYS A 99 6.73 -19.35 0.05
C LYS A 99 6.36 -18.83 -1.33
N HIS A 100 5.12 -18.39 -1.51
CA HIS A 100 4.55 -18.02 -2.81
C HIS A 100 4.72 -16.54 -3.15
N TRP A 101 4.82 -15.63 -2.18
CA TRP A 101 4.85 -14.20 -2.49
C TRP A 101 6.28 -13.71 -2.66
N THR A 102 6.98 -14.32 -3.62
CA THR A 102 8.33 -13.93 -4.07
C THR A 102 8.31 -13.46 -5.52
N GLU A 103 9.32 -12.70 -5.91
CA GLU A 103 9.45 -12.21 -7.28
C GLU A 103 9.51 -13.36 -8.30
N GLU A 104 10.18 -14.45 -7.97
CA GLU A 104 10.29 -15.66 -8.81
C GLU A 104 8.93 -16.30 -9.03
N TYR A 105 8.14 -16.43 -7.97
CA TYR A 105 6.80 -17.03 -8.05
C TYR A 105 5.84 -16.13 -8.85
N PHE A 106 5.88 -14.80 -8.62
CA PHE A 106 5.12 -13.85 -9.42
C PHE A 106 5.52 -13.88 -10.89
N MET A 107 6.82 -13.98 -11.19
CA MET A 107 7.31 -14.13 -12.57
C MET A 107 6.91 -15.46 -13.20
N LYS A 108 6.81 -16.54 -12.42
CA LYS A 108 6.41 -17.86 -12.91
C LYS A 108 4.91 -17.91 -13.22
N TYR A 109 4.06 -17.49 -12.29
CA TYR A 109 2.61 -17.73 -12.34
C TYR A 109 1.78 -16.49 -12.71
N TYR A 110 2.27 -15.28 -12.42
CA TYR A 110 1.52 -14.03 -12.57
C TYR A 110 2.13 -13.02 -13.54
N LYS A 111 3.22 -13.35 -14.28
CA LYS A 111 3.93 -12.40 -15.17
C LYS A 111 3.07 -11.54 -16.09
N SER A 112 1.95 -12.08 -16.57
CA SER A 112 1.03 -11.39 -17.49
C SER A 112 -0.24 -10.88 -16.81
N HIS A 113 -0.45 -11.23 -15.54
CA HIS A 113 -1.53 -10.69 -14.74
C HIS A 113 -1.33 -9.19 -14.55
N ARG A 114 -2.44 -8.46 -14.54
CA ARG A 114 -2.47 -6.99 -14.43
C ARG A 114 -2.88 -6.62 -13.02
N PHE A 115 -2.07 -5.81 -12.37
CA PHE A 115 -2.36 -5.26 -11.05
C PHE A 115 -2.60 -3.76 -11.14
N LYS A 116 -3.52 -3.25 -10.34
CA LYS A 116 -3.75 -1.80 -10.21
C LYS A 116 -2.50 -1.13 -9.62
N VAL A 117 -2.06 -0.04 -10.23
CA VAL A 117 -0.89 0.76 -9.81
C VAL A 117 -1.18 2.24 -9.58
N GLY A 118 -2.46 2.63 -9.67
CA GLY A 118 -2.94 4.00 -9.52
C GLY A 118 -4.28 4.20 -10.24
N ASP A 119 -4.72 5.44 -10.28
CA ASP A 119 -5.90 5.92 -11.02
C ASP A 119 -5.44 7.05 -11.95
N ASP A 120 -6.16 7.29 -13.05
CA ASP A 120 -5.91 8.46 -13.91
C ASP A 120 -6.83 9.64 -13.56
N ASP A 121 -6.70 10.75 -14.27
CA ASP A 121 -7.42 12.01 -14.00
C ASP A 121 -8.96 11.87 -14.04
N ASN A 122 -9.49 10.77 -14.59
CA ASN A 122 -10.93 10.49 -14.62
C ASN A 122 -11.36 9.43 -13.58
N ASP A 123 -10.52 9.18 -12.57
CA ASP A 123 -10.69 8.12 -11.56
C ASP A 123 -10.75 6.69 -12.14
N ASP A 124 -10.23 6.51 -13.37
CA ASP A 124 -10.14 5.19 -14.00
C ASP A 124 -8.90 4.43 -13.53
N ASN A 125 -9.11 3.18 -13.11
CA ASN A 125 -8.03 2.33 -12.61
C ASN A 125 -6.94 2.08 -13.68
N VAL A 126 -5.69 2.42 -13.34
CA VAL A 126 -4.52 2.17 -14.20
C VAL A 126 -3.85 0.86 -13.80
N TYR A 127 -3.62 -0.01 -14.79
CA TYR A 127 -3.04 -1.34 -14.58
C TYR A 127 -1.70 -1.54 -15.31
N MET A 128 -0.79 -2.25 -14.64
CA MET A 128 0.49 -2.72 -15.19
C MET A 128 0.63 -4.24 -15.06
N LYS A 129 1.31 -4.89 -16.01
CA LYS A 129 1.57 -6.34 -15.87
C LYS A 129 2.62 -6.58 -14.80
N MET A 130 2.51 -7.66 -14.04
CA MET A 130 3.47 -8.01 -12.99
C MET A 130 4.93 -8.00 -13.47
N LYS A 131 5.23 -8.55 -14.65
CA LYS A 131 6.59 -8.53 -15.21
C LYS A 131 7.12 -7.13 -15.53
N GLU A 132 6.23 -6.20 -15.89
CA GLU A 132 6.57 -4.80 -16.17
C GLU A 132 6.82 -4.07 -14.85
N PHE A 133 6.01 -4.36 -13.83
CA PHE A 133 6.18 -3.84 -12.47
C PHE A 133 7.50 -4.30 -11.83
N LEU A 134 7.79 -5.60 -11.83
CA LEU A 134 9.05 -6.10 -11.26
C LEU A 134 10.27 -5.59 -12.02
N TYR A 135 10.18 -5.43 -13.34
CA TYR A 135 11.23 -4.76 -14.10
C TYR A 135 11.39 -3.29 -13.66
N TYR A 136 10.28 -2.56 -13.53
CA TYR A 136 10.29 -1.18 -13.04
C TYR A 136 10.93 -1.04 -11.65
N SER A 137 10.51 -1.87 -10.68
CA SER A 137 11.01 -1.83 -9.30
C SER A 137 12.51 -2.10 -9.17
N ARG A 138 13.11 -2.81 -10.14
CA ARG A 138 14.56 -3.10 -10.19
C ARG A 138 15.37 -2.09 -11.02
N ASN A 139 14.71 -1.13 -11.67
CA ASN A 139 15.35 -0.18 -12.58
C ASN A 139 14.91 1.25 -12.22
N GLU A 140 14.15 1.94 -13.08
CA GLU A 140 13.74 3.34 -12.86
C GLU A 140 13.09 3.59 -11.48
N GLY A 141 12.33 2.62 -10.96
CA GLY A 141 11.70 2.75 -9.64
C GLY A 141 12.68 2.83 -8.48
N LEU A 142 13.95 2.43 -8.66
CA LEU A 142 14.98 2.58 -7.64
C LEU A 142 15.36 4.05 -7.39
N THR A 143 15.12 4.94 -8.36
CA THR A 143 15.49 6.35 -8.28
C THR A 143 14.32 7.32 -8.27
N ASP A 144 13.12 6.88 -8.63
CA ASP A 144 11.91 7.72 -8.52
C ASP A 144 11.65 8.12 -7.06
N ASP A 145 11.25 9.36 -6.82
CA ASP A 145 11.04 9.93 -5.49
C ASP A 145 9.89 9.22 -4.76
N SER A 146 8.72 9.11 -5.40
CA SER A 146 7.60 8.24 -4.98
C SER A 146 7.29 7.25 -6.10
N PRO A 147 7.86 6.02 -6.06
CA PRO A 147 7.67 5.03 -7.11
C PRO A 147 6.22 4.54 -7.25
N LEU A 148 5.84 4.10 -8.45
CA LEU A 148 4.56 3.43 -8.68
C LEU A 148 4.37 2.26 -7.70
N TYR A 149 3.15 2.11 -7.20
CA TYR A 149 2.83 1.20 -6.12
C TYR A 149 1.64 0.31 -6.50
N ILE A 150 1.79 -1.01 -6.44
CA ILE A 150 0.63 -1.91 -6.60
C ILE A 150 -0.23 -1.76 -5.34
N PHE A 151 -1.47 -1.34 -5.54
CA PHE A 151 -2.51 -1.25 -4.51
C PHE A 151 -3.81 -1.80 -5.09
N ASP A 152 -3.94 -3.12 -5.12
CA ASP A 152 -4.96 -3.79 -5.93
C ASP A 152 -6.00 -4.51 -5.05
N SER A 153 -7.25 -4.07 -5.12
CA SER A 153 -8.38 -4.72 -4.46
C SER A 153 -8.97 -5.89 -5.23
N GLY A 154 -8.68 -5.99 -6.52
CA GLY A 154 -9.14 -7.04 -7.43
C GLY A 154 -8.17 -8.22 -7.57
N PHE A 155 -7.09 -8.26 -6.79
CA PHE A 155 -6.01 -9.26 -6.89
C PHE A 155 -6.46 -10.73 -6.76
N TYR A 156 -7.65 -10.96 -6.19
CA TYR A 156 -8.25 -12.28 -6.06
C TYR A 156 -8.84 -12.82 -7.37
N ARG A 157 -9.06 -11.96 -8.38
CA ARG A 157 -9.59 -12.36 -9.67
C ARG A 157 -8.57 -13.29 -10.31
N ALA A 158 -8.99 -14.51 -10.66
CA ALA A 158 -8.11 -15.49 -11.26
C ALA A 158 -7.38 -14.90 -12.47
N SER A 159 -6.08 -15.18 -12.58
CA SER A 159 -5.36 -14.96 -13.83
C SER A 159 -6.14 -15.64 -14.96
N ARG A 160 -6.49 -14.90 -16.03
CA ARG A 160 -7.11 -15.46 -17.23
C ARG A 160 -6.20 -16.57 -17.74
N SER A 161 -6.48 -17.81 -17.34
CA SER A 161 -5.77 -18.96 -17.89
C SER A 161 -6.06 -19.01 -19.38
N LYS A 162 -5.11 -19.52 -20.16
CA LYS A 162 -5.40 -19.88 -21.55
C LYS A 162 -6.57 -20.87 -21.53
N LYS A 163 -7.59 -20.63 -22.36
CA LYS A 163 -8.66 -21.61 -22.61
C LYS A 163 -8.00 -22.98 -22.85
N GLY A 164 -8.36 -23.99 -22.05
CA GLY A 164 -7.90 -25.38 -22.21
C GLY A 164 -6.93 -25.93 -21.14
N SER A 165 -6.56 -25.19 -20.08
CA SER A 165 -5.77 -25.79 -18.99
C SER A 165 -6.66 -26.50 -17.95
N ALA A 166 -6.48 -27.80 -17.74
CA ALA A 166 -7.19 -28.59 -16.71
C ALA A 166 -6.82 -28.22 -15.25
N LYS A 167 -5.78 -27.40 -15.04
CA LYS A 167 -5.35 -26.96 -13.69
C LYS A 167 -6.09 -25.68 -13.27
N LYS A 168 -6.69 -25.70 -12.06
CA LYS A 168 -7.24 -24.50 -11.41
C LYS A 168 -6.17 -23.39 -11.42
N PRO A 169 -6.46 -22.19 -11.91
CA PRO A 169 -5.50 -21.09 -11.89
C PRO A 169 -5.13 -20.76 -10.43
N ALA A 170 -3.85 -20.49 -10.18
CA ALA A 170 -3.38 -20.09 -8.86
C ALA A 170 -4.15 -18.84 -8.39
N CYS A 171 -4.68 -18.87 -7.17
CA CYS A 171 -5.43 -17.79 -6.56
C CYS A 171 -4.65 -17.27 -5.36
N LEU A 172 -4.33 -15.97 -5.33
CA LEU A 172 -3.59 -15.35 -4.23
C LEU A 172 -4.38 -15.35 -2.91
N LEU A 173 -5.70 -15.56 -2.94
CA LEU A 173 -6.50 -15.78 -1.72
C LEU A 173 -6.24 -17.16 -1.08
N ASP A 174 -5.76 -18.14 -1.85
CA ASP A 174 -5.45 -19.47 -1.31
C ASP A 174 -4.13 -19.47 -0.50
N ASP A 175 -3.41 -18.34 -0.51
CA ASP A 175 -2.08 -18.20 0.10
C ASP A 175 -2.10 -17.66 1.53
N TYR A 176 -3.21 -17.07 1.98
CA TYR A 176 -3.36 -16.53 3.34
C TYR A 176 -4.76 -16.79 3.91
N LYS A 177 -4.92 -16.52 5.20
CA LYS A 177 -6.22 -16.59 5.88
C LYS A 177 -6.41 -15.32 6.70
N VAL A 178 -7.65 -14.84 6.82
CA VAL A 178 -7.94 -13.72 7.73
C VAL A 178 -7.66 -14.19 9.18
N PRO A 179 -6.85 -13.46 9.97
CA PRO A 179 -6.56 -13.82 11.36
C PRO A 179 -7.81 -13.85 12.22
N ARG A 180 -7.82 -14.68 13.29
CA ARG A 180 -9.00 -14.88 14.16
C ARG A 180 -9.49 -13.59 14.81
N TYR A 181 -8.60 -12.63 15.04
CA TYR A 181 -8.93 -11.31 15.59
C TYR A 181 -9.88 -10.54 14.67
N PHE A 182 -9.68 -10.65 13.35
CA PHE A 182 -10.35 -9.86 12.33
C PHE A 182 -11.38 -10.66 11.51
N ALA A 183 -11.73 -11.86 11.99
CA ALA A 183 -12.68 -12.74 11.31
C ALA A 183 -14.13 -12.21 11.38
N GLU A 184 -14.42 -11.33 12.34
CA GLU A 184 -15.67 -10.60 12.38
C GLU A 184 -15.60 -9.39 11.45
N ASP A 185 -16.57 -9.30 10.55
CA ASP A 185 -16.55 -8.33 9.47
C ASP A 185 -18.00 -8.01 9.05
N LEU A 186 -18.61 -7.09 9.79
CA LEU A 186 -20.02 -6.72 9.67
C LEU A 186 -20.34 -6.03 8.34
N PHE A 187 -19.35 -5.43 7.66
CA PHE A 187 -19.54 -4.89 6.32
C PHE A 187 -19.97 -5.96 5.30
N LYS A 188 -19.75 -7.25 5.58
CA LYS A 188 -20.28 -8.36 4.75
C LYS A 188 -21.81 -8.33 4.65
N LEU A 189 -22.52 -7.81 5.66
CA LEU A 189 -23.98 -7.71 5.70
C LEU A 189 -24.53 -6.72 4.66
N THR A 190 -23.69 -5.80 4.17
CA THR A 190 -24.07 -4.85 3.11
C THR A 190 -24.16 -5.49 1.71
N GLY A 191 -23.74 -6.75 1.58
CA GLY A 191 -23.83 -7.54 0.34
C GLY A 191 -22.99 -6.96 -0.80
N SER A 192 -23.55 -6.91 -2.00
CA SER A 192 -22.86 -6.40 -3.20
C SER A 192 -22.52 -4.91 -3.17
N ARG A 193 -23.10 -4.13 -2.23
CA ARG A 193 -22.81 -2.69 -2.04
C ARG A 193 -21.57 -2.43 -1.19
N ARG A 194 -20.95 -3.49 -0.68
CA ARG A 194 -19.77 -3.41 0.18
C ARG A 194 -18.64 -2.63 -0.52
N PRO A 195 -18.02 -1.64 0.14
CA PRO A 195 -16.81 -1.00 -0.37
C PRO A 195 -15.66 -2.00 -0.57
N PRO A 196 -14.69 -1.71 -1.46
CA PRO A 196 -13.42 -2.42 -1.44
C PRO A 196 -12.82 -2.41 -0.03
N TYR A 197 -12.36 -3.57 0.43
CA TYR A 197 -11.98 -3.76 1.84
C TYR A 197 -10.69 -4.58 1.99
N ARG A 198 -10.11 -5.04 0.89
CA ARG A 198 -8.89 -5.85 0.91
C ARG A 198 -8.03 -5.47 -0.25
N TRP A 199 -6.72 -5.42 -0.02
CA TRP A 199 -5.75 -5.04 -1.02
C TRP A 199 -4.50 -5.90 -0.90
N MET A 200 -3.99 -6.34 -2.04
CA MET A 200 -2.60 -6.76 -2.13
C MET A 200 -1.77 -5.52 -2.43
N VAL A 201 -0.67 -5.39 -1.71
CA VAL A 201 0.16 -4.19 -1.77
C VAL A 201 1.62 -4.55 -2.00
N ILE A 202 2.21 -4.07 -3.10
CA ILE A 202 3.57 -4.42 -3.54
C ILE A 202 4.28 -3.17 -4.04
N GLY A 203 5.46 -2.87 -3.50
CA GLY A 203 6.17 -1.64 -3.84
C GLY A 203 7.65 -1.69 -3.49
N GLY A 204 8.47 -0.96 -4.24
CA GLY A 204 9.88 -0.74 -3.91
C GLY A 204 10.06 0.31 -2.81
N GLY A 205 11.30 0.56 -2.39
CA GLY A 205 11.60 1.59 -1.40
C GLY A 205 11.05 2.97 -1.78
N ARG A 206 10.65 3.75 -0.77
CA ARG A 206 9.96 5.07 -0.86
C ARG A 206 8.52 5.06 -1.35
N SER A 207 8.06 4.01 -2.02
CA SER A 207 6.62 3.88 -2.31
C SER A 207 5.85 3.72 -1.00
N GLY A 208 4.58 4.11 -0.96
CA GLY A 208 3.82 4.10 0.27
C GLY A 208 2.45 4.74 0.13
N THR A 209 1.87 5.10 1.27
CA THR A 209 0.59 5.79 1.36
C THR A 209 0.76 7.00 2.25
N GLY A 210 0.32 8.16 1.76
CA GLY A 210 0.30 9.41 2.52
C GLY A 210 -0.49 9.30 3.82
N ILE A 211 -0.36 10.34 4.66
CA ILE A 211 -1.08 10.42 5.93
C ILE A 211 -2.60 10.40 5.68
N HIS A 212 -3.31 9.46 6.31
CA HIS A 212 -4.76 9.33 6.14
C HIS A 212 -5.41 8.63 7.35
N LYS A 213 -6.73 8.72 7.42
CA LYS A 213 -7.56 7.86 8.28
C LYS A 213 -8.28 6.85 7.39
N ASP A 214 -8.44 5.63 7.88
CA ASP A 214 -9.22 4.63 7.16
C ASP A 214 -10.67 5.09 6.97
N PRO A 215 -11.27 4.82 5.78
CA PRO A 215 -12.59 5.33 5.45
C PRO A 215 -13.69 4.72 6.32
N LEU A 216 -14.77 5.47 6.47
CA LEU A 216 -16.00 5.06 7.18
C LEU A 216 -15.76 4.62 8.64
N GLY A 217 -14.68 5.06 9.27
CA GLY A 217 -14.35 4.71 10.65
C GLY A 217 -13.90 3.25 10.84
N THR A 218 -13.62 2.53 9.76
CA THR A 218 -13.13 1.15 9.83
C THR A 218 -11.79 1.07 10.54
N SER A 219 -11.53 -0.08 11.15
CA SER A 219 -10.18 -0.46 11.56
C SER A 219 -9.53 -1.30 10.47
N ALA A 220 -8.21 -1.43 10.50
CA ALA A 220 -7.47 -2.22 9.52
C ALA A 220 -6.44 -3.14 10.16
N TRP A 221 -6.03 -4.15 9.40
CA TRP A 221 -4.83 -4.92 9.69
C TRP A 221 -3.97 -5.03 8.44
N ASN A 222 -2.66 -4.92 8.59
CA ASN A 222 -1.71 -5.02 7.49
C ASN A 222 -0.64 -6.08 7.82
N ALA A 223 -0.66 -7.19 7.08
CA ALA A 223 0.30 -8.30 7.25
C ALA A 223 1.43 -8.18 6.22
N LEU A 224 2.65 -7.98 6.71
CA LEU A 224 3.85 -7.84 5.91
C LEU A 224 4.51 -9.21 5.68
N ILE A 225 4.68 -9.62 4.42
CA ILE A 225 5.26 -10.93 4.06
C ILE A 225 6.72 -10.80 3.65
N ARG A 226 7.07 -9.68 3.02
CA ARG A 226 8.43 -9.34 2.55
C ARG A 226 8.72 -7.87 2.76
N GLY A 227 9.99 -7.57 3.00
CA GLY A 227 10.50 -6.22 3.17
C GLY A 227 10.17 -5.60 4.52
N HIS A 228 10.32 -4.29 4.61
CA HIS A 228 10.16 -3.51 5.83
C HIS A 228 9.30 -2.27 5.54
N LYS A 229 8.35 -2.00 6.43
CA LYS A 229 7.50 -0.80 6.37
C LYS A 229 7.78 0.09 7.58
N ARG A 230 7.94 1.39 7.32
CA ARG A 230 7.97 2.42 8.36
C ARG A 230 6.59 3.04 8.50
N TRP A 231 6.12 3.13 9.72
CA TRP A 231 4.84 3.74 10.05
C TRP A 231 5.03 4.89 11.04
N CYS A 232 4.23 5.95 10.87
CA CYS A 232 3.86 6.83 11.97
C CYS A 232 2.34 6.80 12.12
N LEU A 233 1.85 6.72 13.36
CA LEU A 233 0.43 6.81 13.67
C LEU A 233 0.20 7.84 14.78
N PHE A 234 -0.97 8.47 14.76
CA PHE A 234 -1.34 9.52 15.69
C PHE A 234 -2.63 9.13 16.43
N PRO A 235 -2.74 9.43 17.74
CA PRO A 235 -4.00 9.31 18.45
C PRO A 235 -5.12 10.10 17.75
N PRO A 236 -6.39 9.64 17.79
CA PRO A 236 -7.48 10.29 17.05
C PRO A 236 -7.75 11.76 17.41
N ASN A 237 -7.32 12.19 18.60
CA ASN A 237 -7.46 13.56 19.10
C ASN A 237 -6.30 14.50 18.71
N THR A 238 -5.26 14.02 18.00
CA THR A 238 -4.20 14.88 17.49
C THR A 238 -4.77 15.89 16.48
N PRO A 239 -4.47 17.20 16.60
CA PRO A 239 -4.92 18.20 15.64
C PRO A 239 -4.45 17.90 14.21
N LYS A 240 -5.39 17.91 13.25
CA LYS A 240 -5.09 17.64 11.83
C LYS A 240 -4.01 18.55 11.26
N SER A 241 -3.98 19.82 11.66
CA SER A 241 -2.98 20.79 11.20
C SER A 241 -1.54 20.41 11.57
N LEU A 242 -1.33 19.53 12.56
CA LEU A 242 0.00 19.05 12.93
C LEU A 242 0.47 17.90 12.03
N TYR A 243 -0.36 16.88 11.85
CA TYR A 243 0.04 15.68 11.10
C TYR A 243 -0.25 15.79 9.60
N ASP A 244 -1.15 16.65 9.16
CA ASP A 244 -1.48 16.88 7.75
C ASP A 244 -1.54 18.40 7.46
N PRO A 245 -0.39 19.10 7.61
CA PRO A 245 -0.30 20.51 7.28
C PRO A 245 -0.43 20.72 5.77
N PRO A 246 -0.81 21.93 5.31
CA PRO A 246 -0.80 22.25 3.89
C PRO A 246 0.56 21.98 3.26
N MET A 247 0.60 21.07 2.27
CA MET A 247 1.77 20.77 1.46
C MET A 247 1.61 21.37 0.06
N LYS A 248 2.65 21.28 -0.77
CA LYS A 248 2.55 21.69 -2.18
C LYS A 248 1.42 20.90 -2.85
N PRO A 249 0.71 21.50 -3.83
CA PRO A 249 -0.32 20.79 -4.58
C PRO A 249 0.16 19.42 -5.07
N TYR A 250 -0.69 18.40 -4.91
CA TYR A 250 -0.44 17.01 -5.34
C TYR A 250 0.70 16.28 -4.59
N ASP A 251 1.26 16.88 -3.53
CA ASP A 251 2.32 16.29 -2.75
C ASP A 251 1.78 15.62 -1.48
N HIS A 252 1.02 14.54 -1.66
CA HIS A 252 0.43 13.74 -0.58
C HIS A 252 1.10 12.37 -0.42
N GLU A 253 2.36 12.25 -0.86
CA GLU A 253 3.11 11.00 -0.84
C GLU A 253 3.62 10.68 0.57
N GLY A 254 3.69 9.38 0.90
CA GLY A 254 4.24 8.93 2.19
C GLY A 254 5.69 9.40 2.40
N ILE A 255 6.54 9.27 1.38
CA ILE A 255 7.93 9.74 1.39
C ILE A 255 8.03 11.25 1.65
N SER A 256 7.21 12.05 0.98
CA SER A 256 7.19 13.51 1.17
C SER A 256 6.76 13.90 2.58
N TRP A 257 5.87 13.13 3.21
CA TRP A 257 5.52 13.34 4.61
C TRP A 257 6.69 13.03 5.56
N PHE A 258 7.41 11.92 5.35
CA PHE A 258 8.58 11.55 6.15
C PHE A 258 9.76 12.52 5.99
N ASP A 259 9.91 13.12 4.82
CA ASP A 259 10.91 14.15 4.56
C ASP A 259 10.47 15.52 5.10
N ARG A 260 9.21 15.86 4.83
CA ARG A 260 8.50 17.13 5.03
C ARG A 260 8.14 17.47 6.47
N VAL A 261 7.38 16.55 7.04
CA VAL A 261 6.51 16.77 8.21
C VAL A 261 7.09 16.07 9.42
N TYR A 262 7.55 14.82 9.27
CA TYR A 262 8.15 14.04 10.36
C TYR A 262 9.25 14.79 11.14
N PRO A 263 10.19 15.54 10.53
CA PRO A 263 11.21 16.25 11.29
C PRO A 263 10.65 17.25 12.31
N THR A 264 9.45 17.79 12.08
CA THR A 264 8.78 18.69 13.03
C THR A 264 8.39 17.96 14.32
N PHE A 265 8.00 16.69 14.23
CA PHE A 265 7.66 15.85 15.38
C PHE A 265 8.88 15.47 16.23
N LYS A 266 10.09 15.62 15.71
CA LYS A 266 11.35 15.37 16.45
C LYS A 266 11.88 16.60 17.18
N LYS A 267 11.31 17.78 16.95
CA LYS A 267 11.71 19.01 17.66
C LYS A 267 11.31 18.94 19.13
N ARG A 268 12.27 19.20 20.02
CA ARG A 268 12.01 19.33 21.46
C ARG A 268 11.18 20.57 21.76
N GLN A 269 10.22 20.40 22.65
CA GLN A 269 9.35 21.45 23.16
C GLN A 269 9.86 21.93 24.52
N ALA A 270 9.26 23.00 25.05
CA ALA A 270 9.62 23.56 26.36
C ALA A 270 9.45 22.55 27.51
N SER A 271 8.58 21.55 27.34
CA SER A 271 8.39 20.44 28.29
C SER A 271 9.56 19.46 28.37
N GLY A 272 10.56 19.57 27.47
CA GLY A 272 11.66 18.63 27.32
C GLY A 272 11.33 17.42 26.44
N LYS A 273 10.05 17.15 26.16
CA LYS A 273 9.58 16.12 25.23
C LYS A 273 9.66 16.60 23.79
N THR A 274 9.77 15.70 22.82
CA THR A 274 9.55 16.03 21.41
C THR A 274 8.06 16.28 21.15
N LEU A 275 7.72 17.01 20.08
CA LEU A 275 6.31 17.22 19.72
C LEU A 275 5.58 15.88 19.49
N GLY A 276 6.26 14.88 18.92
CA GLY A 276 5.71 13.52 18.79
C GLY A 276 5.39 12.88 20.13
N GLU A 277 6.28 13.02 21.12
CA GLU A 277 6.07 12.49 22.48
C GLU A 277 4.94 13.22 23.23
N GLU A 278 4.77 14.52 23.03
CA GLU A 278 3.66 15.28 23.63
C GLU A 278 2.29 14.84 23.11
N TRP A 279 2.21 14.55 21.80
CA TRP A 279 0.98 14.15 21.14
C TRP A 279 0.77 12.63 21.05
N GLY A 280 1.66 11.84 21.65
CA GLY A 280 1.56 10.37 21.65
C GLY A 280 1.71 9.73 20.27
N MET A 281 2.47 10.36 19.37
CA MET A 281 2.83 9.77 18.07
C MET A 281 3.54 8.44 18.30
N VAL A 282 3.12 7.41 17.56
CA VAL A 282 3.77 6.09 17.59
C VAL A 282 4.52 5.84 16.29
N GLU A 283 5.71 5.29 16.39
CA GLU A 283 6.56 4.90 15.27
C GLU A 283 6.67 3.36 15.24
N VAL A 284 6.60 2.77 14.05
CA VAL A 284 6.76 1.30 13.88
C VAL A 284 7.69 1.00 12.73
N LEU A 285 8.68 0.15 12.98
CA LEU A 285 9.45 -0.55 11.97
C LEU A 285 8.89 -1.96 11.84
N GLN A 286 7.94 -2.12 10.93
CA GLN A 286 7.28 -3.40 10.70
C GLN A 286 8.23 -4.34 9.95
N GLN A 287 8.43 -5.54 10.50
CA GLN A 287 9.31 -6.57 9.97
C GLN A 287 8.55 -7.65 9.19
N PRO A 288 9.23 -8.43 8.32
CA PRO A 288 8.62 -9.58 7.67
C PRO A 288 7.97 -10.54 8.67
N GLY A 289 6.75 -10.97 8.37
CA GLY A 289 5.95 -11.86 9.22
C GLY A 289 5.03 -11.14 10.21
N GLU A 290 5.29 -9.86 10.50
CA GLU A 290 4.49 -9.07 11.43
C GLU A 290 3.19 -8.55 10.80
N THR A 291 2.13 -8.48 11.61
CA THR A 291 0.84 -7.89 11.25
C THR A 291 0.54 -6.73 12.19
N ILE A 292 0.42 -5.51 11.68
CA ILE A 292 -0.01 -4.35 12.48
C ILE A 292 -1.54 -4.25 12.50
N PHE A 293 -2.11 -4.01 13.68
CA PHE A 293 -3.50 -3.60 13.85
C PHE A 293 -3.57 -2.06 13.95
N VAL A 294 -4.39 -1.46 13.10
CA VAL A 294 -4.65 -0.02 13.04
C VAL A 294 -6.08 0.23 13.50
N PRO A 295 -6.30 0.78 14.71
CA PRO A 295 -7.63 1.07 15.20
C PRO A 295 -8.30 2.18 14.40
N GLY A 296 -9.63 2.14 14.30
CA GLY A 296 -10.41 3.16 13.62
C GLY A 296 -10.15 4.54 14.20
N GLY A 297 -10.01 5.54 13.32
CA GLY A 297 -9.81 6.94 13.71
C GLY A 297 -8.35 7.39 13.84
N TRP A 298 -7.37 6.48 13.83
CA TRP A 298 -5.95 6.81 13.89
C TRP A 298 -5.42 7.32 12.54
N PRO A 299 -4.99 8.58 12.41
CA PRO A 299 -4.24 9.03 11.25
C PRO A 299 -2.91 8.27 11.17
N HIS A 300 -2.58 7.74 10.00
CA HIS A 300 -1.38 6.96 9.80
C HIS A 300 -0.79 7.13 8.40
N VAL A 301 0.54 7.05 8.34
CA VAL A 301 1.36 7.21 7.13
C VAL A 301 2.32 6.05 7.06
N VAL A 302 2.53 5.53 5.84
CA VAL A 302 3.30 4.31 5.63
C VAL A 302 4.26 4.49 4.46
N MET A 303 5.50 4.09 4.66
CA MET A 303 6.51 4.05 3.61
C MET A 303 7.23 2.71 3.60
N ASN A 304 7.42 2.17 2.41
CA ASN A 304 8.24 0.99 2.17
C ASN A 304 9.72 1.39 2.24
N LEU A 305 10.51 0.72 3.07
CA LEU A 305 11.95 0.99 3.18
C LEU A 305 12.75 0.24 2.11
N ASP A 306 12.22 -0.89 1.65
CA ASP A 306 12.77 -1.76 0.61
C ASP A 306 11.63 -2.34 -0.26
N PHE A 307 11.90 -3.42 -1.01
CA PHE A 307 10.85 -4.09 -1.77
C PHE A 307 9.92 -4.88 -0.84
N THR A 308 8.67 -4.42 -0.74
CA THR A 308 7.68 -5.00 0.16
C THR A 308 6.59 -5.77 -0.58
N VAL A 309 6.09 -6.82 0.07
CA VAL A 309 4.86 -7.52 -0.32
C VAL A 309 4.00 -7.71 0.92
N ALA A 310 2.77 -7.20 0.87
CA ALA A 310 1.84 -7.24 2.00
C ALA A 310 0.40 -7.47 1.55
N VAL A 311 -0.46 -7.82 2.51
CA VAL A 311 -1.92 -7.80 2.34
C VAL A 311 -2.53 -7.03 3.50
N THR A 312 -3.49 -6.17 3.18
CA THR A 312 -4.21 -5.37 4.18
C THR A 312 -5.70 -5.49 3.98
N GLN A 313 -6.47 -5.46 5.07
CA GLN A 313 -7.92 -5.38 5.00
C GLN A 313 -8.50 -4.42 6.05
N ASN A 314 -9.54 -3.71 5.64
CA ASN A 314 -10.39 -2.94 6.52
C ASN A 314 -11.54 -3.83 6.97
N PHE A 315 -11.92 -3.71 8.23
CA PHE A 315 -12.98 -4.50 8.83
C PHE A 315 -13.84 -3.67 9.78
N CYS A 316 -15.09 -4.10 9.92
CA CYS A 316 -16.01 -3.60 10.94
C CYS A 316 -16.32 -4.76 11.89
N SER A 317 -16.02 -4.60 13.16
CA SER A 317 -16.34 -5.54 14.23
C SER A 317 -17.47 -4.98 15.08
N LEU A 318 -17.98 -5.78 16.03
CA LEU A 318 -18.92 -5.27 17.03
C LEU A 318 -18.29 -4.15 17.88
N THR A 319 -16.97 -4.17 18.09
CA THR A 319 -16.26 -3.16 18.90
C THR A 319 -16.24 -1.78 18.25
N ASN A 320 -16.12 -1.71 16.92
CA ASN A 320 -16.07 -0.44 16.20
C ASN A 320 -17.38 -0.08 15.48
N LEU A 321 -18.43 -0.89 15.63
CA LEU A 321 -19.69 -0.76 14.89
C LEU A 321 -20.32 0.62 15.04
N ASP A 322 -20.43 1.16 16.25
CA ASP A 322 -21.07 2.47 16.47
C ASP A 322 -20.34 3.58 15.72
N TYR A 323 -19.01 3.60 15.80
CA TYR A 323 -18.19 4.57 15.09
C TYR A 323 -18.31 4.40 13.57
N VAL A 324 -18.28 3.15 13.08
CA VAL A 324 -18.43 2.84 11.66
C VAL A 324 -19.82 3.24 11.15
N TYR A 325 -20.88 2.93 11.89
CA TYR A 325 -22.25 3.23 11.55
C TYR A 325 -22.47 4.74 11.47
N LEU A 326 -22.01 5.52 12.46
CA LEU A 326 -22.13 6.98 12.45
C LEU A 326 -21.43 7.61 11.25
N ASN A 327 -20.19 7.19 10.95
CA ASN A 327 -19.46 7.66 9.77
C ASN A 327 -20.14 7.23 8.46
N THR A 328 -20.65 6.00 8.40
CA THR A 328 -21.31 5.46 7.20
C THR A 328 -22.66 6.12 6.95
N ARG A 329 -23.46 6.35 8.00
CA ARG A 329 -24.75 7.06 7.91
C ARG A 329 -24.55 8.47 7.37
N HIS A 330 -23.50 9.16 7.79
CA HIS A 330 -23.18 10.51 7.32
C HIS A 330 -22.64 10.51 5.89
N ALA A 331 -21.60 9.72 5.60
CA ALA A 331 -20.91 9.76 4.30
C ALA A 331 -21.65 9.01 3.19
N ARG A 332 -22.40 7.94 3.53
CA ARG A 332 -23.08 7.04 2.58
C ARG A 332 -24.44 6.57 3.15
N PRO A 333 -25.47 7.43 3.23
CA PRO A 333 -26.74 7.13 3.92
C PRO A 333 -27.39 5.79 3.49
N LYS A 334 -27.50 5.53 2.18
CA LYS A 334 -28.06 4.28 1.61
C LYS A 334 -27.28 3.01 1.96
N LEU A 335 -26.02 3.14 2.36
CA LEU A 335 -25.21 2.03 2.87
C LEU A 335 -25.42 1.88 4.38
N GLY A 336 -25.52 2.99 5.10
CA GLY A 336 -25.78 3.02 6.54
C GLY A 336 -27.09 2.35 6.94
N GLU A 337 -28.16 2.51 6.15
CA GLU A 337 -29.45 1.82 6.35
C GLU A 337 -29.33 0.28 6.43
N LYS A 338 -28.28 -0.31 5.85
CA LYS A 338 -28.04 -1.77 5.91
C LYS A 338 -27.22 -2.22 7.12
N LEU A 339 -26.71 -1.26 7.90
CA LEU A 339 -25.92 -1.50 9.11
C LEU A 339 -26.69 -1.18 10.39
N GLN A 340 -27.90 -0.61 10.27
CA GLN A 340 -28.89 -0.51 11.33
C GLN A 340 -29.49 -1.89 11.60
#